data_AF-A0A2E8BF27-F1
#
_entry.id   AF-A0A2E8BF27-F1
#
_cell.length_a   1.000
_cell.length_b   1.000
_cell.length_c   1.000
_cell.angle_alpha   90.00
_cell.angle_beta   90.00
_cell.angle_gamma   90.00
#
_symmetry.space_group_name_H-M   'P 1'
#
loop_
_entity.id
_entity.type
_entity.pdbx_description
1 polymer ?
#
loop_
_entity_poly.entity_id
_entity_poly.type
_entity_poly.pdbx_seq_one_letter_code
_entity_poly.pdbx_strand_id
1 'polypeptide(L)'
;MKNLGLSEIRLFLHLLGVAGWVGGQLTMAALVPVLRKLGPDAPRLAAKRFGPVAWCFFGLAVLTGVWNLFEVSLSVRDSAYLVTLFVKLLLVGLSGAFAAIHSNTSSVTVRGATGALGVTAALGALLMGAVLSL
;
A
#
# COMPACT_ATOMS: atom_id res chain seq x y z
N MET A 1 -20.74 -18.32 -16.74
CA MET A 1 -19.79 -17.78 -15.74
C MET A 1 -18.41 -17.79 -16.37
N LYS A 2 -17.58 -16.75 -16.17
CA LYS A 2 -16.18 -16.82 -16.59
C LYS A 2 -15.46 -17.89 -15.76
N ASN A 3 -14.55 -18.64 -16.37
CA ASN A 3 -13.75 -19.65 -15.66
C ASN A 3 -12.77 -18.97 -14.71
N LEU A 4 -12.61 -19.51 -13.50
CA LEU A 4 -11.63 -19.04 -12.52
C LEU A 4 -10.24 -19.56 -12.94
N GLY A 5 -9.39 -18.68 -13.44
CA GLY A 5 -8.01 -18.99 -13.84
C GLY A 5 -6.96 -18.33 -12.95
N LEU A 6 -5.69 -18.57 -13.29
CA LEU A 6 -4.55 -17.99 -12.56
C LEU A 6 -4.51 -16.46 -12.63
N SER A 7 -4.98 -15.87 -13.74
CA SER A 7 -5.09 -14.42 -13.91
C SER A 7 -6.07 -13.80 -12.90
N GLU A 8 -7.25 -14.40 -12.73
CA GLU A 8 -8.27 -13.90 -11.81
C GLU A 8 -7.80 -14.05 -10.36
N ILE A 9 -7.17 -15.18 -10.01
CA ILE A 9 -6.60 -15.41 -8.68
C ILE A 9 -5.50 -14.40 -8.37
N ARG A 10 -4.56 -14.19 -9.29
CA ARG A 10 -3.47 -13.21 -9.13
C ARG A 10 -4.02 -11.81 -8.91
N LEU A 11 -4.99 -11.39 -9.73
CA LEU A 11 -5.59 -10.07 -9.62
C LEU A 11 -6.36 -9.92 -8.30
N PHE A 12 -7.15 -10.93 -7.91
CA PHE A 12 -7.85 -10.94 -6.63
C PHE A 12 -6.88 -10.78 -5.45
N LEU A 13 -5.80 -11.55 -5.41
CA LEU A 13 -4.80 -11.48 -4.34
C LEU A 13 -4.09 -10.12 -4.33
N HIS A 14 -3.78 -9.54 -5.50
CA HIS A 14 -3.19 -8.21 -5.58
C HIS A 14 -4.14 -7.15 -5.03
N LEU A 15 -5.40 -7.15 -5.46
CA LEU A 15 -6.42 -6.21 -4.99
C LEU A 15 -6.69 -6.39 -3.49
N LEU A 16 -6.68 -7.62 -2.98
CA LEU A 16 -6.79 -7.91 -1.55
C LEU A 16 -5.62 -7.29 -0.76
N GLY A 17 -4.39 -7.47 -1.25
CA GLY A 17 -3.19 -6.86 -0.67
C GLY A 17 -3.26 -5.32 -0.68
N VAL A 18 -3.63 -4.75 -1.82
CA VAL A 18 -3.78 -3.29 -1.98
C VAL A 18 -4.88 -2.73 -1.06
N ALA A 19 -6.04 -3.38 -1.00
CA ALA A 19 -7.15 -2.98 -0.14
C ALA A 19 -6.76 -3.05 1.35
N GLY A 20 -6.09 -4.13 1.77
CA GLY A 20 -5.63 -4.29 3.15
C GLY A 20 -4.55 -3.27 3.54
N TRP A 21 -3.63 -2.94 2.62
CA TRP A 21 -2.58 -1.96 2.87
C TRP A 21 -3.11 -0.52 2.87
N VAL A 22 -3.67 -0.08 1.75
CA VAL A 22 -4.15 1.31 1.56
C VAL A 22 -5.37 1.57 2.44
N GLY A 23 -6.36 0.67 2.42
CA GLY A 23 -7.55 0.78 3.25
C GLY A 23 -7.24 0.69 4.74
N GLY A 24 -6.26 -0.14 5.12
CA GLY A 24 -5.76 -0.23 6.49
C GLY A 24 -5.18 1.09 7.00
N GLN A 25 -4.35 1.77 6.19
CA GLN A 25 -3.79 3.08 6.53
C GLN A 25 -4.88 4.14 6.71
N LEU A 26 -5.84 4.23 5.77
CA LEU A 26 -6.96 5.16 5.85
C LEU A 26 -7.84 4.90 7.09
N THR A 27 -8.16 3.64 7.36
CA THR A 27 -8.95 3.22 8.52
C THR A 27 -8.25 3.61 9.82
N MET A 28 -6.96 3.27 9.95
CA MET A 28 -6.19 3.61 11.15
C MET A 28 -6.09 5.12 11.35
N ALA A 29 -5.85 5.89 10.28
CA ALA A 29 -5.81 7.35 10.33
C ALA A 29 -7.15 7.94 10.81
N ALA A 30 -8.26 7.45 10.28
CA ALA A 30 -9.61 7.87 10.66
C ALA A 30 -9.96 7.54 12.11
N LEU A 31 -9.43 6.43 12.66
CA LEU A 31 -9.69 6.02 14.04
C LEU A 31 -8.87 6.80 15.09
N VAL A 32 -7.78 7.47 14.71
CA VAL A 32 -6.89 8.19 15.67
C VAL A 32 -7.66 9.13 16.60
N PRO A 33 -8.57 10.01 16.14
CA PRO A 33 -9.29 10.93 17.03
C PRO A 33 -10.17 10.21 18.05
N VAL A 34 -10.79 9.09 17.66
CA VAL A 34 -11.62 8.28 18.56
C VAL A 34 -10.75 7.55 19.58
N LEU A 35 -9.67 6.92 19.12
CA LEU A 35 -8.76 6.19 20.01
C LEU A 35 -8.13 7.13 21.05
N ARG A 36 -7.79 8.37 20.69
CA ARG A 36 -7.28 9.37 21.66
C ARG A 36 -8.27 9.68 22.78
N LYS A 37 -9.58 9.59 22.56
CA LYS A 37 -10.61 9.76 23.60
C LYS A 37 -10.66 8.59 24.58
N LEU A 38 -10.26 7.40 24.14
CA LEU A 38 -10.21 6.19 24.98
C LEU A 38 -8.94 6.14 25.85
N GLY A 39 -7.89 6.87 25.47
CA GLY A 39 -6.69 7.06 26.27
C GLY A 39 -5.48 7.46 25.42
N PRO A 40 -4.45 8.09 26.02
CA PRO A 40 -3.23 8.49 25.31
C PRO A 40 -2.49 7.28 24.69
N ASP A 41 -2.53 6.14 25.39
CA ASP A 41 -2.12 4.78 25.00
C ASP A 41 -2.74 4.21 23.71
N ALA A 42 -4.04 4.46 23.51
CA ALA A 42 -4.86 3.61 22.66
C ALA A 42 -4.48 3.61 21.17
N PRO A 43 -4.15 4.76 20.53
CA PRO A 43 -3.69 4.75 19.13
C PRO A 43 -2.45 3.90 18.91
N ARG A 44 -1.49 3.94 19.85
CA ARG A 44 -0.24 3.19 19.77
C ARG A 44 -0.48 1.69 19.90
N LEU A 45 -1.34 1.27 20.83
CA LEU A 45 -1.68 -0.13 21.02
C LEU A 45 -2.40 -0.70 19.79
N ALA A 46 -3.37 0.03 19.25
CA ALA A 46 -4.07 -0.36 18.02
C ALA A 46 -3.09 -0.49 16.84
N ALA A 47 -2.22 0.50 16.63
CA ALA A 47 -1.21 0.47 15.58
C ALA A 47 -0.22 -0.69 15.74
N LYS A 48 0.24 -0.98 16.98
CA LYS A 48 1.13 -2.13 17.26
C LYS A 48 0.47 -3.45 16.91
N ARG A 49 -0.84 -3.59 17.16
CA ARG A 49 -1.59 -4.82 16.88
C ARG A 49 -1.92 -4.99 15.39
N PHE A 50 -2.24 -3.88 14.71
CA PHE A 50 -2.56 -3.88 13.28
C PHE A 50 -1.33 -3.93 12.38
N GLY A 51 -0.18 -3.42 12.83
CA GLY A 51 1.06 -3.34 12.06
C GLY A 51 1.43 -4.63 11.32
N PRO A 52 1.53 -5.80 11.99
CA PRO A 52 1.83 -7.08 11.32
C PRO A 52 0.81 -7.46 10.23
N VAL A 53 -0.48 -7.14 10.44
CA VAL A 53 -1.55 -7.40 9.46
C VAL A 53 -1.38 -6.49 8.25
N ALA A 54 -1.12 -5.20 8.46
CA ALA A 54 -0.84 -4.26 7.37
C ALA A 54 0.38 -4.72 6.55
N TRP A 55 1.49 -5.07 7.21
CA TRP A 55 2.69 -5.56 6.54
C TRP A 55 2.48 -6.87 5.78
N CYS A 56 1.60 -7.76 6.26
CA CYS A 56 1.19 -8.95 5.53
C CYS A 56 0.52 -8.58 4.19
N PHE A 57 -0.43 -7.64 4.22
CA PHE A 57 -1.11 -7.16 3.01
C PHE A 57 -0.17 -6.40 2.06
N PHE A 58 0.79 -5.63 2.60
CA PHE A 58 1.83 -5.02 1.77
C PHE A 58 2.69 -6.07 1.07
N GLY A 59 3.15 -7.08 1.82
CA GLY A 59 3.90 -8.20 1.26
C GLY A 59 3.11 -8.91 0.17
N LEU A 60 1.82 -9.19 0.41
CA LEU A 60 0.93 -9.78 -0.60
C LEU A 60 0.83 -8.91 -1.86
N ALA A 61 0.63 -7.60 -1.70
CA ALA A 61 0.55 -6.65 -2.81
C ALA A 61 1.86 -6.58 -3.62
N VAL A 62 3.02 -6.58 -2.94
CA VAL A 62 4.34 -6.57 -3.59
C VAL A 62 4.58 -7.86 -4.34
N LEU A 63 4.39 -9.02 -3.71
CA LEU A 63 4.63 -10.33 -4.34
C LEU A 63 3.75 -10.53 -5.58
N THR A 64 2.46 -10.22 -5.47
CA THR A 64 1.53 -10.31 -6.60
C THR A 64 1.75 -9.20 -7.63
N GLY A 65 2.25 -8.03 -7.23
CA GLY A 65 2.67 -6.96 -8.12
C GLY A 65 3.87 -7.37 -8.97
N VAL A 66 4.86 -8.04 -8.37
CA VAL A 66 5.98 -8.64 -9.08
C VAL A 66 5.49 -9.73 -10.04
N TRP A 67 4.54 -10.57 -9.62
CA TRP A 67 3.91 -11.54 -10.53
C TRP A 67 3.25 -10.84 -11.74
N ASN A 68 2.51 -9.74 -11.52
CA ASN A 68 1.94 -8.99 -12.64
C ASN A 68 2.99 -8.45 -13.63
N LEU A 69 4.20 -8.11 -13.18
CA LEU A 69 5.27 -7.66 -14.08
C LEU A 69 5.74 -8.76 -15.04
N PHE A 70 5.80 -10.01 -14.59
CA PHE A 70 6.17 -11.15 -15.43
C PHE A 70 5.11 -11.49 -16.50
N GLU A 71 3.90 -10.97 -16.34
CA GLU A 71 2.75 -11.27 -17.19
C GLU A 71 2.53 -10.18 -18.24
N VAL A 72 3.26 -9.07 -18.14
CA VAL A 72 3.21 -7.97 -19.11
C VAL A 72 4.48 -7.97 -19.97
N SER A 73 4.30 -7.98 -21.28
CA SER A 73 5.40 -7.78 -22.24
C SER A 73 5.88 -6.33 -22.23
N LEU A 74 6.83 -5.99 -21.36
CA LEU A 74 7.34 -4.62 -21.19
C LEU A 74 8.07 -4.09 -22.44
N SER A 75 8.66 -4.95 -23.27
CA SER A 75 9.43 -4.58 -24.47
C SER A 75 8.60 -3.93 -25.58
N VAL A 76 7.28 -4.13 -25.57
CA VAL A 76 6.36 -3.60 -26.58
C VAL A 76 5.50 -2.46 -26.04
N ARG A 77 5.74 -2.02 -24.81
CA ARG A 77 5.02 -0.89 -24.18
C ARG A 77 5.67 0.43 -24.57
N ASP A 78 4.85 1.47 -24.70
CA ASP A 78 5.32 2.81 -25.00
C ASP A 78 6.01 3.47 -23.80
N SER A 79 6.69 4.58 -24.05
CA SER A 79 7.40 5.31 -22.99
C SER A 79 6.44 5.81 -21.89
N ALA A 80 5.20 6.17 -22.24
CA ALA A 80 4.22 6.65 -21.27
C ALA A 80 3.81 5.56 -20.26
N TYR A 81 3.56 4.34 -20.73
CA TYR A 81 3.30 3.18 -19.88
C TYR A 81 4.49 2.89 -18.97
N LEU A 82 5.71 2.89 -19.51
CA LEU A 82 6.92 2.59 -18.73
C LEU A 82 7.21 3.65 -17.67
N VAL A 83 7.01 4.93 -17.97
CA VAL A 83 7.13 6.02 -16.99
C VAL A 83 6.07 5.88 -15.90
N THR A 84 4.81 5.61 -16.27
CA THR A 84 3.72 5.41 -15.30
C THR A 84 4.02 4.22 -14.38
N LEU A 85 4.53 3.13 -14.95
CA LEU A 85 4.94 1.96 -14.18
C LEU A 85 6.11 2.28 -13.24
N PHE A 86 7.12 3.01 -13.71
CA PHE A 86 8.24 3.43 -12.89
C PHE A 86 7.78 4.29 -11.70
N VAL A 87 6.94 5.30 -11.95
CA VAL A 87 6.37 6.15 -10.90
C VAL A 87 5.56 5.32 -9.92
N LYS A 88 4.73 4.38 -10.40
CA LYS A 88 4.00 3.45 -9.53
C LYS A 88 4.93 2.68 -8.60
N LEU A 89 5.96 2.06 -9.14
CA LEU A 89 6.90 1.24 -8.35
C LEU A 89 7.68 2.08 -7.33
N LEU A 90 8.10 3.28 -7.71
CA LEU A 90 8.73 4.23 -6.79
C LEU A 90 7.78 4.59 -5.63
N LEU A 91 6.52 4.88 -5.93
CA LEU A 91 5.50 5.21 -4.92
C LEU A 91 5.19 4.01 -3.99
N VAL A 92 5.16 2.77 -4.51
CA VAL A 92 5.04 1.56 -3.69
C VAL A 92 6.21 1.45 -2.72
N GLY A 93 7.44 1.61 -3.22
CA GLY A 93 8.65 1.58 -2.40
C GLY A 93 8.66 2.66 -1.32
N LEU A 94 8.33 3.90 -1.68
CA LEU A 94 8.22 5.02 -0.75
C LEU A 94 7.13 4.80 0.31
N SER A 95 5.97 4.25 -0.08
CA SER A 95 4.90 3.92 0.87
C SER A 95 5.37 2.95 1.94
N GLY A 96 6.04 1.85 1.55
CA GLY A 96 6.64 0.89 2.48
C GLY A 96 7.74 1.52 3.34
N ALA A 97 8.66 2.27 2.74
CA ALA A 97 9.76 2.91 3.46
C ALA A 97 9.27 3.91 4.51
N PHE A 98 8.34 4.79 4.16
CA PHE A 98 7.75 5.73 5.10
C PHE A 98 6.96 5.02 6.20
N ALA A 99 6.21 3.96 5.88
CA ALA A 99 5.52 3.15 6.88
C ALA A 99 6.49 2.47 7.87
N ALA A 100 7.65 2.01 7.40
CA ALA A 100 8.71 1.47 8.25
C ALA A 100 9.28 2.55 9.17
N ILE A 101 9.60 3.73 8.66
CA ILE A 101 10.11 4.84 9.48
C ILE A 101 9.05 5.29 10.50
N HIS A 102 7.80 5.47 10.06
CA HIS A 102 6.66 5.81 10.91
C HIS A 102 6.51 4.86 12.10
N SER A 103 6.66 3.56 11.85
CA SER A 103 6.45 2.52 12.87
C SER A 103 7.59 2.42 13.89
N ASN A 104 8.80 2.84 13.52
CA ASN A 104 10.01 2.61 14.32
C ASN A 104 10.61 3.89 14.93
N THR A 105 10.19 5.08 14.48
CA THR A 105 10.73 6.34 14.98
C THR A 105 10.25 6.68 16.40
N SER A 106 11.14 7.25 17.22
CA SER A 106 10.80 7.85 18.52
C SER A 106 10.27 9.28 18.41
N SER A 107 10.54 9.98 17.30
CA SER A 107 10.14 11.39 17.11
C SER A 107 8.68 11.52 16.67
N VAL A 108 7.90 12.34 17.37
CA VAL A 108 6.49 12.62 17.06
C VAL A 108 6.33 13.29 15.70
N THR A 109 7.19 14.26 15.39
CA THR A 109 7.17 14.99 14.11
C THR A 109 7.47 14.06 12.95
N VAL A 110 8.54 13.24 13.07
CA VAL A 110 8.91 12.27 12.03
C VAL A 110 7.79 11.25 11.84
N ARG A 111 7.19 10.76 12.93
CA ARG A 111 6.05 9.83 12.87
C ARG A 111 4.87 10.44 12.12
N GLY A 112 4.48 11.67 12.45
CA GLY A 112 3.38 12.36 11.75
C GLY A 112 3.67 12.55 10.27
N ALA A 113 4.85 13.10 9.94
CA ALA A 113 5.25 13.38 8.55
C ALA A 113 5.31 12.10 7.71
N THR A 114 5.99 11.06 8.19
CA THR A 114 6.11 9.79 7.46
C THR A 114 4.80 9.02 7.39
N GLY A 115 3.89 9.20 8.35
CA GLY A 115 2.52 8.67 8.24
C GLY A 115 1.75 9.29 7.07
N ALA A 116 1.80 10.62 6.95
CA ALA A 116 1.15 11.36 5.86
C ALA A 116 1.79 11.06 4.49
N LEU A 117 3.12 11.06 4.42
CA LEU A 117 3.85 10.73 3.19
C LEU A 117 3.60 9.29 2.76
N GLY A 118 3.57 8.35 3.71
CA GLY A 118 3.33 6.93 3.44
C GLY A 118 1.96 6.66 2.81
N VAL A 119 0.89 7.26 3.35
CA VAL A 119 -0.47 7.12 2.80
C VAL A 119 -0.63 7.84 1.47
N THR A 120 -0.02 9.01 1.32
CA THR A 120 -0.04 9.76 0.05
C THR A 120 0.66 8.96 -1.06
N ALA A 121 1.82 8.37 -0.77
CA ALA A 121 2.52 7.50 -1.70
C ALA A 121 1.69 6.24 -2.03
N ALA A 122 1.01 5.65 -1.05
CA ALA A 122 0.14 4.48 -1.27
C ALA A 122 -1.03 4.80 -2.21
N LEU A 123 -1.69 5.94 -1.99
CA LEU A 123 -2.78 6.43 -2.83
C LEU A 123 -2.30 6.77 -4.25
N GLY A 124 -1.12 7.39 -4.37
CA GLY A 124 -0.49 7.64 -5.66
C GLY A 124 -0.19 6.34 -6.41
N ALA A 125 0.37 5.32 -5.74
CA ALA A 125 0.62 4.02 -6.33
C ALA A 125 -0.68 3.31 -6.79
N LEU A 126 -1.75 3.43 -6.00
CA LEU A 126 -3.08 2.94 -6.35
C LEU A 126 -3.61 3.64 -7.60
N LEU A 127 -3.53 4.97 -7.66
CA LEU A 127 -3.96 5.76 -8.81
C LEU A 127 -3.17 5.38 -10.08
N MET A 128 -1.85 5.30 -10.00
CA MET A 128 -1.02 4.87 -11.14
C MET A 128 -1.35 3.44 -11.56
N GLY A 129 -1.74 2.58 -10.62
CA GLY A 129 -2.27 1.25 -10.93
C GLY A 129 -3.56 1.28 -11.75
N ALA A 130 -4.49 2.19 -11.43
CA ALA A 130 -5.70 2.38 -12.22
C ALA A 130 -5.38 2.96 -13.61
N VAL A 131 -4.47 3.92 -13.71
CA VAL A 131 -4.03 4.48 -15.00
C VAL A 131 -3.46 3.40 -15.92
N LEU A 132 -2.65 2.47 -15.39
CA LEU A 132 -2.10 1.35 -16.17
C LEU A 132 -3.14 0.32 -16.62
N SER A 133 -4.35 0.35 -16.08
CA SER A 133 -5.44 -0.57 -16.44
C SER A 133 -6.43 -0.03 -17.47
N LEU A 134 -6.31 1.27 -17.81
CA LEU A 134 -7.06 1.93 -18.87
C LEU A 134 -6.34 1.76 -20.21
#